data_AF-A0AAU1ZLA6-F1
#
_entry.id   AF-A0AAU1ZLA6-F1
#
_cell.length_a   1.000
_cell.length_b   1.000
_cell.length_c   1.000
_cell.angle_alpha   90.00
_cell.angle_beta   90.00
_cell.angle_gamma   90.00
#
_symmetry.space_group_name_H-M   'P 1'
#
loop_
_entity.id
_entity.type
_entity.pdbx_description
1 polymer ?
#
loop_
_entity_poly.entity_id
_entity_poly.type
_entity_poly.pdbx_seq_one_letter_code
_entity_poly.pdbx_strand_id
1 'polypeptide(L)'
;MTDLLTRLTEMLDDLDADVDETIDLADEIAASGDAGLLPRLQAELDRALTERNAYARELLGGVLAALGGPEALPDLIRASAVDLGDDQDGLAAEIVELVQSDPKTADRVLRPLTDDDDLTVANRADWALRFLP
;
A
#
# COMPACT_ATOMS: atom_id res chain seq x y z
N MET A 1 -2.89 -11.70 -24.09
CA MET A 1 -3.35 -10.42 -23.56
C MET A 1 -2.85 -10.40 -22.13
N THR A 2 -1.89 -9.52 -21.86
CA THR A 2 -1.31 -9.34 -20.53
C THR A 2 -2.37 -8.72 -19.62
N ASP A 3 -2.56 -9.22 -18.40
CA ASP A 3 -3.53 -8.65 -17.46
C ASP A 3 -3.06 -7.28 -16.94
N LEU A 4 -4.00 -6.48 -16.41
CA LEU A 4 -3.73 -5.09 -16.01
C LEU A 4 -2.61 -4.97 -14.97
N LEU A 5 -2.57 -5.87 -13.99
CA LEU A 5 -1.54 -5.84 -12.95
C LEU A 5 -0.16 -6.15 -13.55
N THR A 6 -0.07 -7.13 -14.47
CA THR A 6 1.20 -7.37 -15.17
C THR A 6 1.66 -6.15 -15.97
N ARG A 7 0.75 -5.48 -16.70
CA ARG A 7 1.09 -4.27 -17.46
C ARG A 7 1.57 -3.15 -16.54
N LEU A 8 0.86 -2.91 -15.43
CA LEU A 8 1.26 -1.90 -14.44
C LEU A 8 2.66 -2.20 -13.91
N THR A 9 2.96 -3.44 -13.51
CA THR A 9 4.28 -3.80 -12.96
C THR A 9 5.39 -3.67 -14.00
N GLU A 10 5.14 -4.02 -15.26
CA GLU A 10 6.11 -3.82 -16.35
C GLU A 10 6.41 -2.33 -16.57
N MET A 11 5.41 -1.45 -16.45
CA MET A 11 5.60 -0.01 -16.55
C MET A 11 6.32 0.58 -15.33
N LEU A 12 6.06 0.07 -14.13
CA LEU A 12 6.77 0.52 -12.92
C LEU A 12 8.26 0.16 -12.91
N ASP A 13 8.66 -0.83 -13.72
CA ASP A 13 10.07 -1.20 -13.95
C ASP A 13 10.75 -0.35 -15.04
N ASP A 14 9.97 0.41 -15.82
CA ASP A 14 10.46 1.27 -16.90
C ASP A 14 10.51 2.74 -16.47
N LEU A 15 11.73 3.28 -16.37
CA LEU A 15 11.97 4.66 -15.95
C LEU A 15 11.45 5.71 -16.96
N ASP A 16 11.21 5.30 -18.20
CA ASP A 16 10.66 6.15 -19.25
C ASP A 16 9.13 5.98 -19.40
N ALA A 17 8.49 5.17 -18.54
CA ALA A 17 7.06 4.96 -18.57
C ALA A 17 6.29 6.26 -18.32
N ASP A 18 5.14 6.39 -18.98
CA ASP A 18 4.25 7.53 -18.78
C ASP A 18 3.58 7.43 -17.40
N VAL A 19 3.81 8.46 -16.57
CA VAL A 19 3.29 8.56 -15.21
C VAL A 19 1.76 8.56 -15.21
N ASP A 20 1.13 9.32 -16.11
CA ASP A 20 -0.33 9.41 -16.18
C ASP A 20 -0.91 8.04 -16.55
N GLU A 21 -0.26 7.31 -17.46
CA GLU A 21 -0.70 5.96 -17.85
C GLU A 21 -0.57 4.94 -16.71
N THR A 22 0.48 5.03 -15.87
CA THR A 22 0.58 4.16 -14.68
C THR A 22 -0.49 4.45 -13.63
N ILE A 23 -0.86 5.72 -13.46
CA ILE A 23 -1.95 6.13 -12.56
C ILE A 23 -3.30 5.63 -13.10
N ASP A 24 -3.58 5.84 -14.39
CA ASP A 24 -4.81 5.37 -15.03
C ASP A 24 -4.99 3.84 -14.88
N LEU A 25 -3.90 3.07 -15.03
CA LEU A 25 -3.92 1.61 -14.83
C LEU A 25 -4.15 1.23 -13.37
N ALA A 26 -3.51 1.92 -12.43
CA ALA A 26 -3.74 1.68 -11.01
C ALA A 26 -5.21 1.93 -10.62
N ASP A 27 -5.79 3.03 -11.11
CA ASP A 27 -7.20 3.37 -10.92
C ASP A 27 -8.13 2.34 -11.56
N GLU A 28 -7.81 1.84 -12.77
CA GLU A 28 -8.59 0.79 -13.43
C GLU A 28 -8.58 -0.52 -12.61
N ILE A 29 -7.41 -0.89 -12.06
CA ILE A 29 -7.29 -2.08 -11.20
C ILE A 29 -8.10 -1.89 -9.91
N ALA A 30 -7.99 -0.73 -9.25
CA ALA A 30 -8.74 -0.41 -8.04
C ALA A 30 -10.26 -0.44 -8.30
N ALA A 31 -10.71 0.18 -9.39
CA ALA A 31 -12.12 0.23 -9.78
C ALA A 31 -12.72 -1.14 -10.14
N SER A 32 -11.88 -2.12 -10.48
CA SER A 32 -12.34 -3.48 -10.76
C SER A 32 -12.96 -4.17 -9.53
N GLY A 33 -12.53 -3.78 -8.32
CA GLY A 33 -12.93 -4.44 -7.07
C GLY A 33 -12.49 -5.91 -6.97
N ASP A 34 -11.56 -6.37 -7.80
CA ASP A 34 -11.10 -7.76 -7.82
C ASP A 34 -10.15 -8.06 -6.65
N ALA A 35 -10.73 -8.40 -5.51
CA ALA A 35 -9.99 -8.85 -4.33
C ALA A 35 -9.14 -10.11 -4.57
N GLY A 36 -9.35 -10.84 -5.68
CA GLY A 36 -8.49 -11.95 -6.10
C GLY A 36 -7.06 -11.53 -6.44
N LEU A 37 -6.83 -10.23 -6.68
CA LEU A 37 -5.51 -9.67 -6.99
C LEU A 37 -4.64 -9.42 -5.75
N LEU A 38 -5.22 -9.39 -4.54
CA LEU A 38 -4.51 -9.02 -3.31
C LEU A 38 -3.21 -9.80 -3.06
N PRO A 39 -3.17 -11.15 -3.18
CA PRO A 39 -1.93 -11.89 -2.93
C PRO A 39 -0.81 -11.51 -3.91
N ARG A 40 -1.17 -11.15 -5.15
CA ARG A 40 -0.20 -10.76 -6.15
C ARG A 40 0.25 -9.31 -5.94
N LEU A 41 -0.65 -8.40 -5.59
CA LEU A 41 -0.31 -7.02 -5.23
C LEU A 41 0.65 -6.96 -4.04
N GLN A 42 0.42 -7.78 -3.02
CA GLN A 42 1.32 -7.91 -1.87
C GLN A 42 2.73 -8.35 -2.31
N ALA A 43 2.83 -9.36 -3.18
CA ALA A 43 4.12 -9.83 -3.68
C ALA A 43 4.87 -8.77 -4.52
N GLU A 44 4.15 -7.99 -5.33
CA GLU A 44 4.76 -6.91 -6.11
C GLU A 44 5.15 -5.72 -5.24
N LEU A 45 4.38 -5.41 -4.19
CA LEU A 45 4.73 -4.40 -3.20
C LEU A 45 6.02 -4.81 -2.46
N ASP A 46 6.13 -6.06 -2.01
CA ASP A 46 7.35 -6.59 -1.37
C ASP A 46 8.57 -6.52 -2.31
N ARG A 47 8.36 -6.78 -3.61
CA ARG A 47 9.39 -6.63 -4.64
C ARG A 47 9.83 -5.17 -4.76
N ALA A 48 8.89 -4.23 -4.90
CA ALA A 48 9.16 -2.81 -5.00
C ALA A 48 9.95 -2.28 -3.79
N LEU A 49 9.61 -2.73 -2.58
CA LEU A 49 10.34 -2.40 -1.36
C LEU A 49 11.78 -2.92 -1.40
N THR A 50 11.98 -4.16 -1.86
CA THR A 50 13.31 -4.78 -2.02
C THR A 50 14.17 -4.01 -3.04
N GLU A 51 13.56 -3.55 -4.12
CA GLU A 51 14.22 -2.78 -5.19
C GLU A 51 14.37 -1.30 -4.86
N ARG A 52 13.86 -0.87 -3.70
CA ARG A 52 13.85 0.54 -3.24
C ARG A 52 13.10 1.47 -4.20
N ASN A 53 12.05 0.99 -4.86
CA ASN A 53 11.23 1.76 -5.77
C ASN A 53 10.10 2.47 -5.00
N ALA A 54 10.35 3.72 -4.59
CA ALA A 54 9.37 4.52 -3.85
C ALA A 54 8.09 4.79 -4.63
N TYR A 55 8.21 5.03 -5.94
CA TYR A 55 7.06 5.27 -6.81
C TYR A 55 6.16 4.04 -6.92
N ALA A 56 6.74 2.85 -7.14
CA ALA A 56 5.99 1.61 -7.18
C ALA A 56 5.36 1.28 -5.82
N ARG A 57 6.06 1.52 -4.70
CA ARG A 57 5.47 1.37 -3.35
C ARG A 57 4.21 2.22 -3.20
N GLU A 58 4.25 3.47 -3.68
CA GLU A 58 3.13 4.40 -3.60
C GLU A 58 1.92 3.88 -4.38
N LEU A 59 2.10 3.59 -5.67
CA LEU A 59 1.00 3.15 -6.53
C LEU A 59 0.44 1.79 -6.10
N LEU A 60 1.31 0.80 -5.84
CA LEU A 60 0.86 -0.53 -5.42
C LEU A 60 0.21 -0.48 -4.03
N GLY A 61 0.70 0.37 -3.14
CA GLY A 61 0.09 0.62 -1.83
C GLY A 61 -1.32 1.19 -1.95
N GLY A 62 -1.54 2.19 -2.81
CA GLY A 62 -2.87 2.75 -3.08
C GLY A 62 -3.85 1.73 -3.65
N VAL A 63 -3.41 0.92 -4.64
CA VAL A 63 -4.25 -0.16 -5.20
C VAL A 63 -4.59 -1.21 -4.14
N LEU A 64 -3.62 -1.58 -3.30
CA LEU A 64 -3.83 -2.52 -2.20
C LEU A 64 -4.81 -1.96 -1.16
N ALA A 65 -4.72 -0.67 -0.83
CA ALA A 65 -5.65 0.02 0.05
C ALA A 65 -7.08 0.00 -0.52
N ALA A 66 -7.24 0.33 -1.80
CA ALA A 66 -8.54 0.38 -2.46
C ALA A 66 -9.23 -1.01 -2.53
N LEU A 67 -8.48 -2.07 -2.83
CA LEU A 67 -9.04 -3.43 -2.96
C LEU A 67 -9.18 -4.16 -1.63
N GLY A 68 -8.22 -4.01 -0.72
CA GLY A 68 -8.17 -4.73 0.55
C GLY A 68 -8.86 -3.99 1.70
N GLY A 69 -9.09 -2.69 1.53
CA GLY A 69 -9.70 -1.85 2.55
C GLY A 69 -8.93 -1.89 3.88
N PRO A 70 -9.63 -1.72 5.01
CA PRO A 70 -9.02 -1.75 6.34
C PRO A 70 -8.26 -3.05 6.69
N GLU A 71 -8.54 -4.17 6.01
CA GLU A 71 -7.80 -5.43 6.23
C GLU A 71 -6.38 -5.39 5.61
N ALA A 72 -6.12 -4.49 4.66
CA ALA A 72 -4.78 -4.29 4.07
C ALA A 72 -3.84 -3.48 4.95
N LEU A 73 -4.35 -2.83 6.01
CA LEU A 73 -3.57 -1.97 6.90
C LEU A 73 -2.25 -2.60 7.40
N PRO A 74 -2.18 -3.89 7.78
CA PRO A 74 -0.91 -4.50 8.17
C PRO A 74 0.18 -4.46 7.09
N ASP A 75 -0.18 -4.66 5.83
CA ASP A 75 0.77 -4.64 4.72
C ASP A 75 1.20 -3.20 4.40
N LEU A 76 0.25 -2.26 4.43
CA LEU A 76 0.52 -0.83 4.22
C LEU A 76 1.43 -0.25 5.31
N ILE A 77 1.24 -0.66 6.57
CA ILE A 77 2.11 -0.24 7.69
C ILE A 77 3.53 -0.76 7.50
N ARG A 78 3.69 -2.03 7.10
CA ARG A 78 5.01 -2.59 6.81
C ARG A 78 5.67 -1.88 5.63
N ALA A 79 4.92 -1.58 4.57
CA ALA A 79 5.43 -0.82 3.45
C ALA A 79 5.86 0.61 3.85
N SER A 80 5.04 1.32 4.62
CA SER A 80 5.35 2.67 5.12
C SER A 80 6.53 2.68 6.11
N ALA A 81 6.79 1.57 6.80
CA ALA A 81 7.95 1.43 7.68
C ALA A 81 9.29 1.40 6.92
N VAL A 82 9.30 1.13 5.61
CA VAL A 82 10.53 1.13 4.82
C VAL A 82 10.89 2.54 4.37
N ASP A 83 12.03 3.05 4.84
CA ASP A 83 12.58 4.33 4.42
C ASP A 83 13.24 4.24 3.03
N LEU A 84 12.58 4.86 2.05
CA LEU A 84 13.04 4.98 0.66
C LEU A 84 13.53 6.40 0.32
N GLY A 85 13.52 7.33 1.29
CA GLY A 85 13.96 8.71 1.12
C GLY A 85 12.93 9.66 0.50
N ASP A 86 11.69 9.21 0.37
CA ASP A 86 10.54 10.00 -0.08
C ASP A 86 9.65 10.45 1.11
N ASP A 87 8.71 11.36 0.87
CA ASP A 87 7.86 11.93 1.93
C ASP A 87 6.70 11.01 2.36
N GLN A 88 6.29 10.06 1.52
CA GLN A 88 5.22 9.09 1.74
C GLN A 88 3.83 9.71 1.99
N ASP A 89 3.58 10.95 1.55
CA ASP A 89 2.36 11.67 1.91
C ASP A 89 1.09 10.99 1.38
N GLY A 90 1.12 10.37 0.19
CA GLY A 90 -0.02 9.68 -0.39
C GLY A 90 -0.32 8.36 0.33
N LEU A 91 0.67 7.48 0.52
CA LEU A 91 0.50 6.24 1.27
C LEU A 91 0.08 6.52 2.73
N ALA A 92 0.60 7.57 3.35
CA ALA A 92 0.17 8.00 4.67
C ALA A 92 -1.30 8.44 4.68
N ALA A 93 -1.75 9.18 3.66
CA ALA A 93 -3.15 9.59 3.52
C ALA A 93 -4.08 8.37 3.38
N GLU A 94 -3.72 7.40 2.54
CA GLU A 94 -4.48 6.14 2.38
C GLU A 94 -4.63 5.40 3.71
N ILE A 95 -3.54 5.27 4.48
CA ILE A 95 -3.58 4.61 5.80
C ILE A 95 -4.54 5.36 6.74
N VAL A 96 -4.47 6.69 6.79
CA VAL A 96 -5.35 7.50 7.65
C VAL A 96 -6.81 7.35 7.24
N GLU A 97 -7.10 7.38 5.95
CA GLU A 97 -8.46 7.20 5.43
C GLU A 97 -9.02 5.82 5.82
N LEU A 98 -8.24 4.75 5.62
CA LEU A 98 -8.64 3.40 6.01
C LEU A 98 -8.91 3.29 7.50
N VAL A 99 -8.03 3.84 8.35
CA VAL A 99 -8.21 3.86 9.81
C VAL A 99 -9.52 4.52 10.21
N GLN A 100 -9.88 5.63 9.56
CA GLN A 100 -11.09 6.38 9.86
C GLN A 100 -12.36 5.76 9.26
N SER A 101 -12.23 5.04 8.14
CA SER A 101 -13.36 4.40 7.44
C SER A 101 -13.96 3.21 8.22
N ASP A 102 -13.13 2.41 8.89
CA ASP A 102 -13.55 1.33 9.80
C ASP A 102 -12.62 1.27 11.03
N PRO A 103 -12.87 2.12 12.05
CA PRO A 103 -12.05 2.18 13.24
C PRO A 103 -11.96 0.86 14.00
N LYS A 104 -13.01 0.02 13.93
CA LYS A 104 -13.04 -1.25 14.65
C LYS A 104 -12.12 -2.27 13.99
N THR A 105 -12.16 -2.37 12.67
CA THR A 105 -11.24 -3.24 11.94
C THR A 105 -9.82 -2.73 12.06
N ALA A 106 -9.61 -1.42 11.87
CA ALA A 106 -8.31 -0.80 12.01
C ALA A 106 -7.67 -1.07 13.39
N ASP A 107 -8.40 -0.84 14.49
CA ASP A 107 -7.91 -1.16 15.83
C ASP A 107 -7.53 -2.63 15.97
N ARG A 108 -8.38 -3.54 15.49
CA ARG A 108 -8.14 -4.99 15.58
C ARG A 108 -6.87 -5.42 14.85
N VAL A 109 -6.61 -4.89 13.66
CA VAL A 109 -5.49 -5.33 12.82
C VAL A 109 -4.18 -4.60 13.12
N LEU A 110 -4.25 -3.35 13.57
CA LEU A 110 -3.08 -2.54 13.88
C LEU A 110 -2.54 -2.75 15.29
N ARG A 111 -3.42 -2.99 16.27
CA ARG A 111 -3.01 -3.14 17.69
C ARG A 111 -1.97 -4.25 17.92
N PRO A 112 -1.99 -5.41 17.24
CA PRO A 112 -0.91 -6.39 17.37
C PRO A 112 0.44 -5.91 16.82
N LEU A 113 0.46 -4.99 15.86
CA LEU A 113 1.68 -4.50 15.22
C LEU A 113 2.45 -3.51 16.11
N THR A 114 1.81 -2.94 17.15
CA THR A 114 2.52 -2.07 18.11
C THR A 114 3.54 -2.84 18.95
N ASP A 115 3.44 -4.18 18.98
CA ASP A 115 4.35 -5.09 19.66
C ASP A 115 5.27 -5.84 18.66
N ASP A 116 5.38 -5.38 17.41
CA ASP A 116 6.25 -5.99 16.39
C ASP A 116 7.74 -5.87 16.77
N ASP A 117 8.53 -6.89 16.45
CA ASP A 117 9.98 -6.91 16.71
C ASP A 117 10.72 -5.82 15.90
N ASP A 118 10.17 -5.42 14.74
CA ASP A 118 10.65 -4.26 14.00
C ASP A 118 10.04 -2.98 14.60
N LEU A 119 10.88 -2.23 15.34
CA LEU A 119 10.47 -0.97 15.95
C LEU A 119 9.94 0.06 14.94
N THR A 120 10.34 -0.01 13.67
CA THR A 120 9.83 0.90 12.65
C THR A 120 8.38 0.57 12.31
N VAL A 121 8.06 -0.72 12.19
CA VAL A 121 6.69 -1.21 12.02
C VAL A 121 5.84 -0.84 13.24
N ALA A 122 6.35 -1.11 14.45
CA ALA A 122 5.66 -0.78 15.69
C ALA A 122 5.33 0.73 15.81
N ASN A 123 6.31 1.59 15.53
CA ASN A 123 6.12 3.04 15.56
C ASN A 123 5.12 3.52 14.50
N ARG A 124 5.10 2.90 13.31
CA ARG A 124 4.12 3.23 12.25
C ARG A 124 2.71 2.79 12.64
N ALA A 125 2.55 1.61 13.23
CA ALA A 125 1.26 1.16 13.77
C ALA A 125 0.76 2.10 14.88
N ASP A 126 1.62 2.48 15.82
CA ASP A 126 1.32 3.45 16.87
C ASP A 126 0.94 4.83 16.32
N TRP A 127 1.60 5.28 15.24
CA TRP A 127 1.24 6.51 14.55
C TRP A 127 -0.16 6.40 13.93
N ALA A 128 -0.45 5.33 13.19
CA ALA A 128 -1.74 5.14 12.52
C ALA A 128 -2.90 5.06 13.53
N LEU A 129 -2.71 4.39 14.67
CA LEU A 129 -3.73 4.30 15.73
C LEU A 129 -4.11 5.66 16.35
N ARG A 130 -3.28 6.71 16.22
CA ARG A 130 -3.62 8.07 16.69
C ARG A 130 -4.72 8.73 15.88
N PHE A 131 -5.08 8.17 14.72
CA PHE A 131 -6.13 8.67 13.85
C PHE A 131 -7.48 7.97 14.03
N LEU A 132 -7.59 7.02 14.99
CA LEU A 132 -8.89 6.51 15.42
C LEU A 132 -9.74 7.66 16.02
N PRO A 133 -11.06 7.71 15.74
CA PRO A 133 -11.95 8.76 16.21
C PRO A 133 -12.30 8.70 17.71
#